data_AF-A0A956R693-F1
#
_entry.id   AF-A0A956R693-F1
#
_cell.length_a   1.000
_cell.length_b   1.000
_cell.length_c   1.000
_cell.angle_alpha   90.00
_cell.angle_beta   90.00
_cell.angle_gamma   90.00
#
_symmetry.space_group_name_H-M   'P 1'
#
loop_
_entity.id
_entity.type
_entity.pdbx_description
1 polymer ?
#
loop_
_entity_poly.entity_id
_entity_poly.type
_entity_poly.pdbx_seq_one_letter_code
_entity_poly.pdbx_strand_id
1 'polypeptide(L)'
;MGVCLGSGCYAGLPGIDDAPATDSDGDGGSGDDTGEDSGEPDGACQQDALTTLGPSSMQRLTKLELDNVVRDLLGDDSRPASVLPEDDRVGPFTSNTIIDVPEHTVTLYAEIASNVAARAVEDLEGLVECDPADGEACARAFIRSFGRRAYRRPLTDDEIERLVGAAKHTPIVVYCRSGRRSGIAKQVLLEHGYTRVTNLGGMSAW
;
A
#
# COMPACT_ATOMS: atom_id res chain seq x y z
N MET A 1 2.86 -5.80 42.64
CA MET A 1 2.77 -6.42 41.31
C MET A 1 1.74 -5.65 40.51
N GLY A 2 2.16 -4.54 39.89
CA GLY A 2 1.29 -3.70 39.06
C GLY A 2 1.42 -4.11 37.60
N VAL A 3 0.30 -4.45 36.98
CA VAL A 3 0.19 -4.73 35.55
C VAL A 3 0.18 -3.38 34.82
N CYS A 4 1.20 -3.11 34.01
CA CYS A 4 1.19 -1.98 33.08
C CYS A 4 0.36 -2.37 31.85
N LEU A 5 -0.81 -1.77 31.69
CA LEU A 5 -1.56 -1.83 30.43
C LEU A 5 -0.82 -0.95 29.41
N GLY A 6 -0.25 -1.58 28.38
CA GLY A 6 0.36 -0.88 27.26
C GLY A 6 -0.69 -0.24 26.37
N SER A 7 -0.93 1.06 26.57
CA SER A 7 -1.53 1.89 25.52
C SER A 7 -0.48 2.05 24.41
N GLY A 8 -0.83 1.72 23.17
CA GLY A 8 0.09 1.74 22.04
C GLY A 8 0.71 3.13 21.84
N CYS A 9 2.03 3.18 21.70
CA CYS A 9 2.75 4.40 21.38
C CYS A 9 2.55 4.75 19.89
N TYR A 10 1.47 5.47 19.58
CA TYR A 10 1.39 6.25 18.35
C TYR A 10 1.96 7.64 18.64
N ALA A 11 3.16 7.93 18.16
CA ALA A 11 3.65 9.30 18.05
C ALA A 11 3.25 9.79 16.66
N GLY A 12 2.33 10.77 16.61
CA GLY A 12 1.92 11.43 15.37
C GLY A 12 3.12 12.02 14.62
N LEU A 13 3.02 12.07 13.29
CA LEU A 13 4.05 12.64 12.43
C LEU A 13 4.20 14.15 12.71
N PRO A 14 5.42 14.68 12.90
CA PRO A 14 5.66 16.12 12.93
C PRO A 14 5.51 16.67 11.50
N GLY A 15 4.62 17.66 11.31
CA GLY A 15 4.48 18.39 10.04
C GLY A 15 3.07 18.54 9.47
N ILE A 16 2.02 18.45 10.29
CA ILE A 16 0.69 18.93 9.90
C ILE A 16 0.49 20.30 10.54
N ASP A 17 0.76 21.36 9.79
CA ASP A 17 0.50 22.74 10.20
C ASP A 17 -1.00 23.06 10.03
N ASP A 18 -1.62 23.40 11.17
CA ASP A 18 -2.82 24.19 11.46
C ASP A 18 -4.16 23.99 10.70
N ALA A 19 -5.20 23.71 11.50
CA ALA A 19 -6.53 24.32 11.35
C ALA A 19 -6.99 24.85 12.73
N PRO A 20 -7.56 26.07 12.82
CA PRO A 20 -7.86 26.71 14.10
C PRO A 20 -9.08 26.08 14.76
N ALA A 21 -8.91 25.59 15.99
CA ALA A 21 -10.02 25.30 16.87
C ALA A 21 -10.59 26.65 17.36
N THR A 22 -11.85 26.90 17.04
CA THR A 22 -12.60 28.05 17.54
C THR A 22 -12.93 27.86 19.02
N ASP A 23 -12.60 28.85 19.83
CA ASP A 23 -12.90 28.93 21.26
C ASP A 23 -14.39 28.78 21.55
N SER A 24 -14.71 28.05 22.61
CA SER A 24 -16.03 28.08 23.25
C SER A 24 -15.81 27.99 24.75
N ASP A 25 -16.07 29.12 25.42
CA ASP A 25 -15.98 29.34 26.85
C ASP A 25 -16.84 28.35 27.65
N GLY A 26 -16.24 27.77 28.70
CA GLY A 26 -16.90 26.93 29.69
C GLY A 26 -16.18 27.03 31.03
N ASP A 27 -16.62 27.98 31.85
CA ASP A 27 -16.23 28.22 33.24
C ASP A 27 -16.59 27.05 34.17
N GLY A 28 -15.73 26.76 35.14
CA GLY A 28 -16.08 25.93 36.29
C GLY A 28 -14.94 25.19 36.98
N GLY A 29 -14.38 25.78 38.05
CA GLY A 29 -14.01 25.00 39.23
C GLY A 29 -12.54 25.03 39.65
N SER A 30 -12.24 25.98 40.54
CA SER A 30 -11.01 26.11 41.33
C SER A 30 -10.69 24.86 42.17
N GLY A 31 -9.49 24.32 41.99
CA GLY A 31 -8.83 23.39 42.93
C GLY A 31 -7.38 23.83 43.07
N ASP A 32 -7.06 24.40 44.23
CA ASP A 32 -5.72 24.84 44.62
C ASP A 32 -4.97 23.64 45.20
N ASP A 33 -4.03 23.07 44.44
CA ASP A 33 -3.10 22.06 44.91
C ASP A 33 -1.67 22.57 44.69
N THR A 34 -1.14 23.25 45.70
CA THR A 34 0.27 23.59 45.81
C THR A 34 1.06 22.33 46.16
N GLY A 35 1.41 21.56 45.13
CA GLY A 35 2.40 20.49 45.19
C GLY A 35 3.63 20.88 44.37
N GLU A 36 4.66 21.39 45.03
CA GLU A 36 6.02 21.44 44.47
C GLU A 36 6.53 19.99 44.32
N ASP A 37 6.33 19.43 43.12
CA ASP A 37 7.09 18.25 42.67
C ASP A 37 8.12 18.72 41.64
N SER A 38 9.31 19.03 42.14
CA SER A 38 10.51 19.14 41.31
C SER A 38 10.92 17.73 40.86
N GLY A 39 10.13 17.17 39.95
CA GLY A 39 10.43 15.94 39.21
C GLY A 39 10.86 16.31 37.80
N GLU A 40 12.17 16.25 37.56
CA GLU A 40 12.79 16.24 36.23
C GLU A 40 12.00 15.28 35.30
N PRO A 41 11.70 15.62 34.02
CA PRO A 41 11.03 14.70 33.11
C PRO A 41 12.04 13.66 32.59
N ASP A 42 12.62 12.86 33.49
CA ASP A 42 13.48 11.73 33.15
C ASP A 42 12.61 10.52 32.81
N GLY A 43 11.89 10.66 31.70
CA GLY A 43 11.05 9.62 31.11
C GLY A 43 11.26 9.53 29.61
N ALA A 44 12.45 9.88 29.11
CA ALA A 44 12.80 9.56 27.73
C ALA A 44 12.62 8.05 27.53
N CYS A 45 11.72 7.66 26.62
CA CYS A 45 11.58 6.26 26.23
C CYS A 45 12.95 5.79 25.74
N GLN A 46 13.59 4.92 26.51
CA GLN A 46 14.92 4.43 26.19
C GLN A 46 14.80 3.56 24.94
N GLN A 47 15.10 4.17 23.79
CA GLN A 47 15.00 3.59 22.45
C GLN A 47 15.85 2.32 22.30
N ASP A 48 16.85 2.13 23.18
CA ASP A 48 17.72 0.95 23.20
C ASP A 48 17.03 -0.36 23.62
N ALA A 49 15.82 -0.32 24.18
CA ALA A 49 15.06 -1.53 24.51
C ALA A 49 14.33 -2.15 23.29
N LEU A 50 14.34 -1.49 22.13
CA LEU A 50 13.73 -1.97 20.88
C LEU A 50 14.73 -2.63 19.92
N THR A 51 16.02 -2.67 20.26
CA THR A 51 17.09 -2.99 19.30
C THR A 51 17.20 -4.48 18.97
N THR A 52 16.50 -5.36 19.70
CA THR A 52 16.47 -6.80 19.39
C THR A 52 15.05 -7.30 19.28
N LEU A 53 14.34 -6.87 18.23
CA LEU A 53 13.18 -7.61 17.74
C LEU A 53 13.66 -8.97 17.25
N GLY A 54 13.04 -10.05 17.73
CA GLY A 54 13.23 -11.38 17.15
C GLY A 54 12.82 -11.40 15.67
N PRO A 55 13.21 -12.44 14.91
CA PRO A 55 12.87 -12.54 13.49
C PRO A 55 11.35 -12.40 13.32
N SER A 56 10.95 -11.33 12.65
CA SER A 56 9.56 -11.08 12.29
C SER A 56 9.31 -11.74 10.93
N SER A 57 8.85 -13.00 10.93
CA SER A 57 8.50 -13.67 9.67
C SER A 57 7.35 -12.93 8.98
N MET A 58 7.44 -12.71 7.68
CA MET A 58 6.28 -12.26 6.92
C MET A 58 5.18 -13.32 7.02
N GLN A 59 4.03 -12.95 7.57
CA GLN A 59 2.87 -13.82 7.64
C GLN A 59 2.12 -13.74 6.32
N ARG A 60 1.86 -14.90 5.71
CA ARG A 60 0.96 -14.97 4.55
C ARG A 60 -0.48 -14.75 5.00
N LEU A 61 -1.23 -13.93 4.27
CA LEU A 61 -2.67 -13.76 4.51
C LEU A 61 -3.42 -15.08 4.29
N THR A 62 -4.26 -15.44 5.25
CA THR A 62 -5.23 -16.55 5.11
C THR A 62 -6.22 -16.25 4.00
N LYS A 63 -6.98 -17.27 3.55
CA LYS A 63 -8.04 -17.11 2.54
C LYS A 63 -9.05 -16.04 2.97
N LEU A 64 -9.51 -16.13 4.22
CA LEU A 64 -10.47 -15.19 4.80
C LEU A 64 -9.89 -13.77 4.89
N GLU A 65 -8.64 -13.63 5.31
CA GLU A 65 -7.99 -12.32 5.41
C GLU A 65 -7.78 -11.70 4.03
N LEU A 66 -7.38 -12.48 3.02
CA LEU A 66 -7.22 -11.99 1.66
C LEU A 66 -8.56 -11.47 1.10
N ASP A 67 -9.64 -12.26 1.25
CA ASP A 67 -10.97 -11.85 0.78
C ASP A 67 -11.45 -10.57 1.50
N ASN A 68 -11.22 -10.45 2.81
CA ASN A 68 -11.57 -9.24 3.55
C ASN A 68 -10.73 -8.04 3.09
N VAL A 69 -9.43 -8.21 2.86
CA VAL A 69 -8.55 -7.14 2.38
C VAL A 69 -8.97 -6.66 1.00
N VAL A 70 -9.30 -7.59 0.08
CA VAL A 70 -9.77 -7.25 -1.26
C VAL A 70 -11.09 -6.48 -1.20
N ARG A 71 -12.05 -6.96 -0.39
CA ARG A 71 -13.32 -6.27 -0.16
C ARG A 71 -13.12 -4.88 0.45
N ASP A 72 -12.30 -4.77 1.49
CA ASP A 72 -12.14 -3.51 2.23
C ASP A 72 -11.35 -2.45 1.43
N LEU A 73 -10.40 -2.87 0.58
CA LEU A 73 -9.60 -1.95 -0.23
C LEU A 73 -10.28 -1.58 -1.55
N LEU A 74 -10.92 -2.55 -2.21
CA LEU A 74 -11.38 -2.44 -3.60
C LEU A 74 -12.89 -2.66 -3.76
N GLY A 75 -13.62 -2.99 -2.70
CA GLY A 75 -15.06 -3.25 -2.77
C GLY A 75 -15.44 -4.59 -3.40
N ASP A 76 -14.48 -5.42 -3.79
CA ASP A 76 -14.71 -6.69 -4.48
C ASP A 76 -15.09 -7.80 -3.48
N ASP A 77 -16.30 -8.32 -3.59
CA ASP A 77 -16.88 -9.37 -2.74
C ASP A 77 -16.91 -10.77 -3.39
N SER A 78 -16.22 -10.95 -4.53
CA SER A 78 -16.20 -12.19 -5.33
C SER A 78 -15.51 -13.37 -4.64
N ARG A 79 -14.87 -13.14 -3.49
CA ARG A 79 -14.08 -14.12 -2.72
C ARG A 79 -13.00 -14.80 -3.58
N PRO A 80 -12.06 -14.02 -4.13
CA PRO A 80 -11.04 -14.52 -5.04
C PRO A 80 -10.09 -15.53 -4.39
N ALA A 81 -9.98 -15.56 -3.05
CA ALA A 81 -9.12 -16.51 -2.35
C ALA A 81 -9.63 -17.96 -2.39
N SER A 82 -10.84 -18.21 -2.90
CA SER A 82 -11.43 -19.55 -2.99
C SER A 82 -10.59 -20.57 -3.76
N VAL A 83 -9.79 -20.12 -4.73
CA VAL A 83 -8.87 -20.96 -5.52
C VAL A 83 -7.60 -21.39 -4.78
N LEU A 84 -7.29 -20.76 -3.66
CA LEU A 84 -6.11 -21.10 -2.87
C LEU A 84 -6.32 -22.43 -2.13
N PRO A 85 -5.25 -23.21 -1.90
CA PRO A 85 -5.29 -24.33 -0.97
C PRO A 85 -5.79 -23.90 0.42
N GLU A 86 -6.34 -24.84 1.18
CA GLU A 86 -6.75 -24.59 2.56
C GLU A 86 -5.56 -24.12 3.40
N ASP A 87 -5.82 -23.20 4.34
CA ASP A 87 -4.77 -22.67 5.20
C ASP A 87 -4.29 -23.72 6.23
N ASP A 88 -2.99 -23.69 6.49
CA ASP A 88 -2.34 -24.59 7.44
C ASP A 88 -2.80 -24.31 8.88
N ARG A 89 -2.82 -25.36 9.70
CA ARG A 89 -3.33 -25.28 11.07
C ARG A 89 -2.37 -25.86 12.09
N VAL A 90 -2.20 -25.17 13.21
CA VAL A 90 -1.58 -25.69 14.43
C VAL A 90 -2.68 -25.84 15.48
N GLY A 91 -3.19 -27.06 15.61
CA GLY A 91 -4.36 -27.33 16.45
C GLY A 91 -5.59 -26.53 15.99
N PRO A 92 -6.23 -25.73 16.86
CA PRO A 92 -7.42 -24.96 16.49
C PRO A 92 -7.11 -23.66 15.74
N PHE A 93 -5.84 -23.25 15.63
CA PHE A 93 -5.45 -21.95 15.04
C PHE A 93 -4.89 -22.12 13.64
N THR A 94 -5.22 -21.18 12.75
CA THR A 94 -4.59 -21.05 11.43
C THR A 94 -3.17 -20.50 11.60
N SER A 95 -2.18 -21.08 10.91
CA SER A 95 -0.78 -20.65 11.00
C SER A 95 -0.15 -20.60 9.62
N ASN A 96 0.32 -19.41 9.24
CA ASN A 96 0.84 -19.14 7.90
C ASN A 96 2.33 -18.71 7.92
N THR A 97 3.10 -19.25 8.88
CA THR A 97 4.52 -18.89 9.10
C THR A 97 5.45 -20.08 9.26
N ILE A 98 4.91 -21.30 9.34
CA ILE A 98 5.67 -22.49 9.76
C ILE A 98 6.03 -23.39 8.57
N ILE A 99 5.26 -23.32 7.48
CA ILE A 99 5.41 -24.19 6.30
C ILE A 99 5.81 -23.35 5.09
N ASP A 100 6.74 -23.87 4.31
CA ASP A 100 7.17 -23.27 3.06
C ASP A 100 6.02 -23.19 2.06
N VAL A 101 5.89 -22.05 1.40
CA VAL A 101 4.85 -21.83 0.39
C VAL A 101 5.28 -22.50 -0.92
N PRO A 102 4.49 -23.46 -1.46
CA PRO A 102 4.79 -24.05 -2.76
C PRO A 102 4.76 -22.99 -3.86
N GLU A 103 5.60 -23.16 -4.89
CA GLU A 103 5.67 -22.22 -6.03
C GLU A 103 4.30 -21.98 -6.69
N HIS A 104 3.51 -23.04 -6.87
CA HIS A 104 2.17 -22.93 -7.46
C HIS A 104 1.24 -21.98 -6.67
N THR A 105 1.36 -21.96 -5.34
CA THR A 105 0.56 -21.08 -4.48
C THR A 105 0.97 -19.63 -4.71
N VAL A 106 2.26 -19.34 -4.87
CA VAL A 106 2.75 -17.99 -5.22
C VAL A 106 2.17 -17.54 -6.55
N THR A 107 2.11 -18.43 -7.55
CA THR A 107 1.46 -18.14 -8.84
C THR A 107 -0.02 -17.79 -8.67
N LEU A 108 -0.76 -18.55 -7.85
CA LEU A 108 -2.18 -18.27 -7.60
C LEU A 108 -2.40 -16.91 -6.93
N TYR A 109 -1.56 -16.50 -5.98
CA TYR A 109 -1.63 -15.15 -5.41
C TYR A 109 -1.40 -14.06 -6.46
N ALA A 110 -0.44 -14.25 -7.37
CA ALA A 110 -0.18 -13.30 -8.45
C ALA A 110 -1.35 -13.23 -9.45
N GLU A 111 -1.98 -14.37 -9.75
CA GLU A 111 -3.16 -14.44 -10.60
C GLU A 111 -4.36 -13.75 -9.94
N ILE A 112 -4.60 -14.00 -8.65
CA ILE A 112 -5.63 -13.30 -7.87
C ILE A 112 -5.41 -11.79 -7.93
N ALA A 113 -4.19 -11.33 -7.62
CA ALA A 113 -3.86 -9.90 -7.63
C ALA A 113 -4.10 -9.28 -9.01
N SER A 114 -3.73 -9.98 -10.09
CA SER A 114 -3.92 -9.51 -11.46
C SER A 114 -5.40 -9.43 -11.84
N ASN A 115 -6.18 -10.47 -11.51
CA ASN A 115 -7.62 -10.53 -11.83
C ASN A 115 -8.42 -9.49 -11.02
N VAL A 116 -8.09 -9.31 -9.75
CA VAL A 116 -8.70 -8.29 -8.88
C VAL A 116 -8.35 -6.89 -9.40
N ALA A 117 -7.08 -6.64 -9.75
CA ALA A 117 -6.68 -5.35 -10.32
C ALA A 117 -7.37 -5.06 -11.66
N ALA A 118 -7.54 -6.08 -12.51
CA ALA A 118 -8.24 -5.94 -13.78
C ALA A 118 -9.71 -5.56 -13.59
N ARG A 119 -10.41 -6.17 -12.64
CA ARG A 119 -11.79 -5.78 -12.29
C ARG A 119 -11.85 -4.39 -11.67
N ALA A 120 -10.92 -4.05 -10.79
CA ALA A 120 -10.91 -2.76 -10.11
C ALA A 120 -10.79 -1.57 -11.09
N VAL A 121 -10.09 -1.74 -12.22
CA VAL A 121 -9.98 -0.68 -13.23
C VAL A 121 -11.19 -0.58 -14.17
N GLU A 122 -12.12 -1.55 -14.14
CA GLU A 122 -13.39 -1.45 -14.88
C GLU A 122 -14.32 -0.40 -14.26
N ASP A 123 -14.22 -0.17 -12.94
CA ASP A 123 -14.91 0.87 -12.20
C ASP A 123 -13.91 1.86 -11.58
N LEU A 124 -13.15 2.53 -12.45
CA LEU A 124 -12.15 3.50 -12.00
C LEU A 124 -12.81 4.68 -11.27
N GLU A 125 -14.00 5.11 -11.69
CA GLU A 125 -14.76 6.21 -11.09
C GLU A 125 -15.19 5.90 -9.64
N GLY A 126 -15.54 4.65 -9.33
CA GLY A 126 -15.81 4.21 -7.96
C GLY A 126 -14.56 4.09 -7.08
N LEU A 127 -13.37 4.04 -7.69
CA LEU A 127 -12.10 3.80 -7.00
C LEU A 127 -11.29 5.08 -6.74
N VAL A 128 -11.38 6.09 -7.62
CA VAL A 128 -10.66 7.36 -7.48
C VAL A 128 -11.58 8.49 -6.99
N GLU A 129 -11.03 9.38 -6.15
CA GLU A 129 -11.74 10.57 -5.65
C GLU A 129 -11.53 11.81 -6.55
N CYS A 130 -10.96 11.63 -7.74
CA CYS A 130 -10.57 12.67 -8.68
C CYS A 130 -11.02 12.33 -10.10
N ASP A 131 -11.00 13.30 -11.02
CA ASP A 131 -11.27 13.03 -12.44
C ASP A 131 -10.09 12.26 -13.04
N PRO A 132 -10.28 11.04 -13.56
CA PRO A 132 -9.23 10.28 -14.24
C PRO A 132 -8.59 11.03 -15.43
N ALA A 133 -9.32 11.98 -16.03
CA ALA A 133 -8.81 12.81 -17.12
C ALA A 133 -7.65 13.73 -16.70
N ASP A 134 -7.51 14.04 -15.41
CA ASP A 134 -6.37 14.79 -14.85
C ASP A 134 -5.05 13.98 -14.86
N GLY A 135 -5.11 12.71 -15.26
CA GLY A 135 -3.95 11.87 -15.52
C GLY A 135 -3.05 11.71 -14.30
N GLU A 136 -1.83 12.22 -14.38
CA GLU A 136 -0.81 12.02 -13.34
C GLU A 136 -1.20 12.66 -11.99
N ALA A 137 -1.87 13.81 -12.01
CA ALA A 137 -2.31 14.48 -10.79
C ALA A 137 -3.32 13.60 -10.02
N CYS A 138 -4.29 13.02 -10.74
CA CYS A 138 -5.26 12.10 -10.16
C CYS A 138 -4.60 10.79 -9.70
N ALA A 139 -3.69 10.22 -10.51
CA ALA A 139 -2.94 9.03 -10.12
C ALA A 139 -2.14 9.23 -8.83
N ARG A 140 -1.48 10.37 -8.66
CA ARG A 140 -0.73 10.71 -7.44
C ARG A 140 -1.65 10.85 -6.23
N ALA A 141 -2.80 11.50 -6.38
CA ALA A 141 -3.79 11.62 -5.31
C ALA A 141 -4.33 10.25 -4.90
N PHE A 142 -4.70 9.42 -5.88
CA PHE A 142 -5.15 8.04 -5.66
C PHE A 142 -4.10 7.20 -4.95
N ILE A 143 -2.85 7.18 -5.43
CA ILE A 143 -1.77 6.40 -4.81
C ILE A 143 -1.54 6.84 -3.37
N ARG A 144 -1.66 8.12 -3.06
CA ARG A 144 -1.50 8.63 -1.69
C ARG A 144 -2.65 8.17 -0.77
N SER A 145 -3.90 8.30 -1.20
CA SER A 145 -5.07 7.93 -0.38
C SER A 145 -5.23 6.40 -0.26
N PHE A 146 -5.20 5.70 -1.40
CA PHE A 146 -5.30 4.25 -1.48
C PHE A 146 -4.09 3.56 -0.85
N GLY A 147 -2.89 4.03 -1.19
CA GLY A 147 -1.63 3.46 -0.73
C GLY A 147 -1.51 3.46 0.78
N ARG A 148 -1.97 4.51 1.47
CA ARG A 148 -1.95 4.55 2.95
C ARG A 148 -2.69 3.38 3.58
N ARG A 149 -3.81 2.95 2.97
CA ARG A 149 -4.59 1.78 3.42
C ARG A 149 -3.91 0.47 2.99
N ALA A 150 -3.49 0.38 1.73
CA ALA A 150 -2.90 -0.83 1.16
C ALA A 150 -1.55 -1.21 1.82
N TYR A 151 -0.67 -0.23 2.04
CA TYR A 151 0.62 -0.41 2.72
C TYR A 151 0.51 -0.34 4.24
N ARG A 152 -0.68 0.01 4.78
CA ARG A 152 -0.95 0.23 6.20
C ARG A 152 -0.01 1.25 6.87
N ARG A 153 0.56 2.15 6.06
CA ARG A 153 1.37 3.29 6.49
C ARG A 153 1.36 4.36 5.40
N PRO A 154 1.65 5.63 5.74
CA PRO A 154 1.94 6.63 4.71
C PRO A 154 3.06 6.16 3.78
N LEU A 155 2.88 6.37 2.48
CA LEU A 155 3.92 6.15 1.48
C LEU A 155 4.91 7.31 1.54
N THR A 156 6.18 7.02 1.28
CA THR A 156 7.18 8.07 1.05
C THR A 156 7.00 8.67 -0.34
N ASP A 157 7.53 9.87 -0.57
CA ASP A 157 7.46 10.50 -1.90
C ASP A 157 8.15 9.65 -2.98
N ASP A 158 9.28 9.01 -2.66
CA ASP A 158 9.96 8.08 -3.57
C ASP A 158 9.08 6.86 -3.95
N GLU A 159 8.27 6.37 -3.03
CA GLU A 159 7.34 5.28 -3.31
C GLU A 159 6.20 5.72 -4.21
N ILE A 160 5.66 6.92 -3.97
CA ILE A 160 4.63 7.52 -4.81
C ILE A 160 5.16 7.71 -6.23
N GLU A 161 6.34 8.30 -6.39
CA GLU A 161 6.94 8.54 -7.71
C GLU A 161 7.23 7.22 -8.46
N ARG A 162 7.70 6.19 -7.76
CA ARG A 162 7.88 4.86 -8.35
C ARG A 162 6.56 4.23 -8.81
N LEU A 163 5.48 4.41 -8.05
CA LEU A 163 4.16 3.86 -8.38
C LEU A 163 3.49 4.63 -9.53
N VAL A 164 3.57 5.97 -9.54
CA VAL A 164 3.12 6.81 -10.65
C VAL A 164 3.88 6.45 -11.94
N GLY A 165 5.20 6.25 -11.82
CA GLY A 165 6.08 5.85 -12.94
C GLY A 165 5.97 4.39 -13.36
N ALA A 166 5.26 3.52 -12.62
CA ALA A 166 5.27 2.07 -12.87
C ALA A 166 4.81 1.71 -14.29
N ALA A 167 3.78 2.40 -14.81
CA ALA A 167 3.32 2.22 -16.18
C ALA A 167 4.41 2.58 -17.22
N LYS A 168 5.21 3.61 -16.94
CA LYS A 168 6.30 4.07 -17.81
C LYS A 168 7.49 3.12 -17.84
N HIS A 169 7.64 2.30 -16.81
CA HIS A 169 8.70 1.30 -16.69
C HIS A 169 8.25 -0.11 -17.10
N THR A 170 6.99 -0.29 -17.52
CA THR A 170 6.55 -1.59 -18.03
C THR A 170 7.20 -1.86 -19.40
N PRO A 171 7.78 -3.05 -19.66
CA PRO A 171 8.32 -3.38 -20.97
C PRO A 171 7.23 -3.34 -22.05
N ILE A 172 7.42 -2.49 -23.07
CA ILE A 172 6.52 -2.39 -24.23
C ILE A 172 7.26 -2.88 -25.46
N VAL A 173 6.64 -3.82 -26.18
CA VAL A 173 7.16 -4.33 -27.44
C VAL A 173 6.29 -3.84 -28.59
N VAL A 174 6.88 -3.09 -29.52
CA VAL A 174 6.19 -2.59 -30.70
C VAL A 174 6.68 -3.28 -31.97
N TYR A 175 5.75 -3.65 -32.83
CA TYR A 175 6.04 -4.23 -34.15
C TYR A 175 5.01 -3.72 -35.17
N CYS A 176 5.34 -3.76 -36.46
CA CYS A 176 4.36 -3.51 -37.51
C CYS A 176 4.69 -4.32 -38.77
N ARG A 177 3.91 -4.20 -39.84
CA ARG A 177 4.13 -4.99 -41.07
C ARG A 177 5.55 -4.81 -41.65
N SER A 178 6.02 -3.57 -41.83
CA SER A 178 7.30 -3.23 -42.48
C SER A 178 8.31 -2.53 -41.56
N GLY A 179 8.02 -2.39 -40.27
CA GLY A 179 8.89 -1.75 -39.26
C GLY A 179 8.82 -0.21 -39.18
N ARG A 180 8.34 0.50 -40.22
CA ARG A 180 8.32 1.97 -40.21
C ARG A 180 7.42 2.59 -39.14
N ARG A 181 6.20 2.07 -38.99
CA ARG A 181 5.24 2.57 -37.98
C ARG A 181 5.66 2.23 -36.55
N SER A 182 6.32 1.09 -36.34
CA SER A 182 6.81 0.70 -35.02
C SER A 182 8.04 1.52 -34.60
N GLY A 183 8.86 1.99 -35.56
CA GLY A 183 9.90 2.99 -35.31
C GLY A 183 9.32 4.31 -34.78
N ILE A 184 8.28 4.84 -35.44
CA ILE A 184 7.57 6.06 -35.00
C ILE A 184 6.95 5.84 -33.63
N ALA A 185 6.22 4.73 -33.43
CA ALA A 185 5.61 4.41 -32.14
C ALA A 185 6.63 4.36 -31.00
N LYS A 186 7.82 3.78 -31.24
CA LYS A 186 8.89 3.77 -30.24
C LYS A 186 9.34 5.18 -29.86
N GLN A 187 9.54 6.08 -30.83
CA GLN A 187 9.95 7.46 -30.56
C GLN A 187 8.88 8.20 -29.75
N VAL A 188 7.62 8.10 -30.17
CA VAL A 188 6.48 8.72 -29.46
C VAL A 188 6.41 8.21 -28.02
N LEU A 189 6.55 6.91 -27.78
CA LEU A 189 6.53 6.36 -26.42
C LEU A 189 7.71 6.88 -25.57
N LEU A 190 8.92 6.96 -26.13
CA LEU A 190 10.07 7.52 -25.42
C LEU A 190 9.86 9.01 -25.08
N GLU A 191 9.31 9.80 -26.01
CA GLU A 191 8.97 11.21 -25.81
C GLU A 191 7.91 11.40 -24.71
N HIS A 192 6.97 10.46 -24.57
CA HIS A 192 5.99 10.43 -23.48
C HIS A 192 6.49 9.76 -22.19
N GLY A 193 7.82 9.58 -22.05
CA GLY A 193 8.46 9.14 -20.81
C GLY A 193 8.49 7.62 -20.57
N TYR A 194 8.07 6.79 -21.52
CA TYR A 194 8.20 5.34 -21.38
C TYR A 194 9.66 4.92 -21.54
N THR A 195 10.23 4.25 -20.53
CA THR A 195 11.68 3.99 -20.50
C THR A 195 12.08 2.64 -21.08
N ARG A 196 11.14 1.69 -21.21
CA ARG A 196 11.41 0.29 -21.60
C ARG A 196 10.69 -0.12 -22.89
N VAL A 197 10.99 0.54 -24.00
CA VAL A 197 10.35 0.30 -25.30
C VAL A 197 11.27 -0.39 -26.31
N THR A 198 10.89 -1.59 -26.74
CA THR A 198 11.62 -2.40 -27.73
C THR A 198 10.89 -2.42 -29.07
N ASN A 199 11.57 -2.01 -30.15
CA ASN A 199 11.03 -2.15 -31.51
C ASN A 199 11.56 -3.45 -32.11
N LEU A 200 10.63 -4.33 -32.43
CA LEU A 200 10.87 -5.66 -32.94
C LEU A 200 10.99 -5.70 -34.49
N GLY A 201 10.67 -4.57 -35.15
CA GLY A 201 10.84 -4.39 -36.59
C GLY A 201 9.61 -4.77 -37.40
N GLY A 202 9.85 -5.13 -38.66
CA GLY A 202 8.79 -5.54 -39.59
C GLY A 202 8.50 -7.02 -39.48
N MET A 203 7.25 -7.41 -39.29
CA MET A 203 6.82 -8.81 -39.35
C MET A 203 7.16 -9.47 -40.70
N SER A 204 7.35 -8.68 -41.77
CA SER A 204 7.80 -9.19 -43.07
C SER A 204 9.25 -9.67 -43.10
N ALA A 205 10.04 -9.37 -42.06
CA ALA A 205 11.45 -9.74 -41.95
C ALA A 205 11.69 -10.91 -40.97
N TRP A 206 10.60 -11.54 -40.51
CA TRP A 206 10.58 -12.63 -39.53
C TRP A 206 10.19 -13.94 -40.20
#